data_AF-A0A662TM53-F1
#
_entry.id   AF-A0A662TM53-F1
#
_cell.length_a   1.000
_cell.length_b   1.000
_cell.length_c   1.000
_cell.angle_alpha   90.00
_cell.angle_beta   90.00
_cell.angle_gamma   90.00
#
_symmetry.space_group_name_H-M   'P 1'
#
loop_
_entity.id
_entity.type
_entity.pdbx_description
1 polymer ?
#
loop_
_entity_poly.entity_id
_entity_poly.type
_entity_poly.pdbx_seq_one_letter_code
_entity_poly.pdbx_strand_id
1 'polypeptide(L)'
;MFYIAEIEDNIAVPPDKLHLPLKDVVLELLRKQYEQTIIPDAGLIIRVFDADVDPVGVLPYGEAFARHKVIFRALIFKPHLQEVIEGDVVDITNFGVFINIGGLTGFVHISQILNDYIAYDDKHGVLTGQKTGRVLAIGDVVRCRVVSVSIPKRGVHPMRIALTMRQPYLGKIDWILEDIGLKKEEKDEKGEGM
;
A
#
# COMPACT_ATOMS: atom_id res chain seq x y z
N MET A 1 1.73 -7.96 0.28
CA MET A 1 1.06 -8.80 -0.73
C MET A 1 -0.41 -8.41 -0.95
N PHE A 2 -0.91 -8.57 -2.18
CA PHE A 2 -2.29 -8.31 -2.55
C PHE A 2 -3.10 -9.61 -2.58
N TYR A 3 -4.33 -9.56 -2.07
CA TYR A 3 -5.25 -10.69 -2.02
C TYR A 3 -6.62 -10.26 -2.50
N ILE A 4 -7.30 -11.16 -3.20
CA ILE A 4 -8.74 -11.07 -3.40
C ILE A 4 -9.37 -11.90 -2.30
N ALA A 5 -10.16 -11.27 -1.45
CA ALA A 5 -10.88 -11.94 -0.37
C ALA A 5 -12.38 -11.83 -0.60
N GLU A 6 -13.10 -12.90 -0.26
CA GLU A 6 -14.56 -12.89 -0.17
C GLU A 6 -14.93 -12.64 1.29
N ILE A 7 -15.75 -11.62 1.52
CA ILE A 7 -16.19 -11.19 2.85
C ILE A 7 -17.71 -11.29 2.89
N GLU A 8 -18.21 -11.93 3.94
CA GLU A 8 -19.64 -11.97 4.25
C GLU A 8 -19.94 -10.93 5.34
N ASP A 9 -20.90 -10.04 5.08
CA ASP A 9 -21.38 -9.08 6.08
C ASP A 9 -22.86 -8.71 5.86
N ASN A 10 -23.46 -8.06 6.85
CA ASN A 10 -24.82 -7.53 6.76
C ASN A 10 -24.81 -6.01 6.59
N ILE A 11 -25.16 -5.53 5.40
CA ILE A 11 -25.23 -4.10 5.11
C ILE A 11 -26.60 -3.54 5.51
N ALA A 12 -26.62 -2.37 6.16
CA ALA A 12 -27.84 -1.63 6.43
C ALA A 12 -28.16 -0.70 5.25
N VAL A 13 -29.28 -0.94 4.58
CA VAL A 13 -29.78 -0.11 3.48
C VAL A 13 -30.76 0.94 4.02
N PRO A 14 -30.48 2.24 3.83
CA PRO A 14 -31.39 3.32 4.23
C PRO A 14 -32.74 3.29 3.50
N PRO A 15 -33.84 3.67 4.18
CA PRO A 15 -35.18 3.64 3.59
C PRO A 15 -35.33 4.57 2.38
N ASP A 16 -34.59 5.69 2.35
CA ASP A 16 -34.51 6.60 1.21
C ASP A 16 -33.90 5.97 -0.03
N LYS A 17 -33.10 4.89 0.09
CA LYS A 17 -32.47 4.22 -1.05
C LYS A 17 -33.19 2.94 -1.51
N LEU A 18 -34.28 2.53 -0.86
CA LEU A 18 -35.01 1.30 -1.20
C LEU A 18 -35.68 1.30 -2.57
N HIS A 19 -35.91 2.48 -3.15
CA HIS A 19 -36.51 2.63 -4.47
C HIS A 19 -35.51 2.43 -5.63
N LEU A 20 -34.22 2.34 -5.32
CA LEU A 20 -33.14 2.21 -6.29
C LEU A 20 -32.75 0.72 -6.47
N PRO A 21 -32.04 0.37 -7.55
CA PRO A 21 -31.50 -0.98 -7.73
C PRO A 21 -30.61 -1.39 -6.54
N LEU A 22 -31.02 -2.46 -5.85
CA LEU A 22 -30.37 -2.91 -4.61
C LEU A 22 -28.87 -3.15 -4.77
N LYS A 23 -28.47 -3.77 -5.90
CA LYS A 23 -27.07 -4.07 -6.17
C LYS A 23 -26.18 -2.82 -6.22
N ASP A 24 -26.65 -1.75 -6.86
CA ASP A 24 -25.89 -0.52 -7.01
C ASP A 24 -25.79 0.23 -5.68
N VAL A 25 -26.89 0.30 -4.94
CA VAL A 25 -26.93 0.90 -3.60
C VAL A 25 -25.99 0.17 -2.64
N VAL A 26 -26.05 -1.16 -2.60
CA VAL A 26 -25.21 -1.94 -1.70
C VAL A 26 -23.73 -1.81 -2.08
N LEU A 27 -23.41 -1.83 -3.37
CA LEU A 27 -22.03 -1.63 -3.82
C LEU A 27 -21.51 -0.24 -3.42
N GLU A 28 -22.34 0.81 -3.54
CA GLU A 28 -22.00 2.17 -3.08
C GLU A 28 -21.75 2.22 -1.56
N LEU A 29 -22.64 1.60 -0.78
CA LEU A 29 -22.53 1.56 0.69
C LEU A 29 -21.30 0.77 1.14
N LEU A 30 -21.04 -0.39 0.53
CA LEU A 30 -19.85 -1.19 0.81
C LEU A 30 -18.57 -0.42 0.51
N ARG A 31 -18.51 0.27 -0.63
CA ARG A 31 -17.33 1.09 -0.97
C ARG A 31 -17.11 2.18 0.06
N LYS A 32 -18.18 2.86 0.48
CA LYS A 32 -18.10 3.92 1.49
C LYS A 32 -17.69 3.42 2.87
N GLN A 33 -18.11 2.22 3.25
CA GLN A 33 -17.86 1.64 4.57
C GLN A 33 -16.48 0.96 4.67
N TYR A 34 -16.07 0.25 3.62
CA TYR A 34 -14.91 -0.63 3.66
C TYR A 34 -13.68 -0.12 2.93
N GLU A 35 -13.81 0.66 1.85
CA GLU A 35 -12.61 1.18 1.17
C GLU A 35 -11.80 2.05 2.13
N GLN A 36 -10.48 1.89 2.10
CA GLN A 36 -9.53 2.57 2.97
C GLN A 36 -9.58 2.16 4.45
N THR A 37 -10.43 1.19 4.82
CA THR A 37 -10.47 0.65 6.17
C THR A 37 -9.41 -0.43 6.36
N ILE A 38 -8.73 -0.39 7.51
CA ILE A 38 -7.79 -1.44 7.94
C ILE A 38 -8.52 -2.37 8.88
N ILE A 39 -8.74 -3.60 8.44
CA ILE A 39 -9.30 -4.65 9.28
C ILE A 39 -8.14 -5.34 10.00
N PRO A 40 -8.20 -5.47 11.35
CA PRO A 40 -7.23 -6.26 12.11
C PRO A 40 -7.07 -7.66 11.51
N ASP A 41 -5.84 -8.12 11.35
CA ASP A 41 -5.47 -9.42 10.78
C ASP A 41 -5.73 -9.62 9.27
N ALA A 42 -6.70 -8.94 8.67
CA ALA A 42 -6.98 -9.04 7.23
C ALA A 42 -6.15 -8.06 6.39
N GLY A 43 -5.94 -6.81 6.85
CA GLY A 43 -5.16 -5.80 6.14
C GLY A 43 -5.98 -4.59 5.68
N LEU A 44 -5.42 -3.81 4.76
CA LEU A 44 -6.07 -2.64 4.17
C LEU A 44 -7.00 -3.07 3.03
N ILE A 45 -8.27 -2.70 3.06
CA ILE A 45 -9.16 -2.85 1.91
C ILE A 45 -8.92 -1.68 0.95
N ILE A 46 -8.45 -1.98 -0.25
CA ILE A 46 -8.20 -0.98 -1.29
C ILE A 46 -9.48 -0.71 -2.08
N ARG A 47 -10.17 -1.77 -2.50
CA ARG A 47 -11.27 -1.68 -3.46
C ARG A 47 -12.28 -2.80 -3.25
N VAL A 48 -13.56 -2.50 -3.42
CA VAL A 48 -14.62 -3.51 -3.55
C VAL A 48 -15.04 -3.62 -5.01
N PHE A 49 -14.93 -4.82 -5.58
CA PHE A 49 -15.22 -5.07 -7.00
C PHE A 49 -16.69 -5.39 -7.21
N ASP A 50 -17.15 -6.46 -6.55
CA ASP A 50 -18.45 -7.07 -6.75
C ASP A 50 -19.08 -7.41 -5.41
N ALA A 51 -20.41 -7.36 -5.39
CA ALA A 51 -21.22 -7.78 -4.27
C ALA A 51 -22.38 -8.64 -4.79
N ASP A 52 -22.56 -9.80 -4.18
CA ASP A 52 -23.75 -10.63 -4.29
C ASP A 52 -24.63 -10.39 -3.08
N VAL A 53 -25.87 -10.00 -3.32
CA VAL A 53 -26.77 -9.44 -2.31
C VAL A 53 -28.02 -10.29 -2.24
N ASP A 54 -28.38 -10.72 -1.04
CA ASP A 54 -29.66 -11.37 -0.83
C ASP A 54 -30.80 -10.35 -1.08
N PRO A 55 -31.69 -10.60 -2.04
CA PRO A 55 -32.82 -9.71 -2.31
C PRO A 55 -33.77 -9.59 -1.11
N VAL A 56 -33.76 -10.58 -0.20
CA VAL A 56 -34.59 -10.57 1.00
C VAL A 56 -33.78 -9.98 2.16
N GLY A 57 -34.14 -8.75 2.53
CA GLY A 57 -33.62 -8.09 3.72
C GLY A 57 -34.45 -8.38 4.97
N VAL A 58 -33.82 -8.29 6.13
CA VAL A 58 -34.48 -8.33 7.44
C VAL A 58 -34.61 -6.89 7.96
N LEU A 59 -35.81 -6.52 8.41
CA LEU A 59 -36.05 -5.25 9.11
C LEU A 59 -36.11 -5.52 10.63
N PRO A 60 -35.05 -5.20 11.39
CA PRO A 60 -35.07 -5.36 12.84
C PRO A 60 -36.10 -4.42 13.47
N TYR A 61 -36.76 -4.89 14.53
CA TYR A 61 -37.68 -4.04 15.29
C TYR A 61 -36.93 -2.85 15.90
N GLY A 62 -37.45 -1.64 15.67
CA GLY A 62 -36.86 -0.40 16.19
C GLY A 62 -35.77 0.23 15.32
N GLU A 63 -35.41 -0.38 14.18
CA GLU A 63 -34.52 0.20 13.19
C GLU A 63 -35.29 0.61 11.94
N ALA A 64 -34.88 1.73 11.31
CA ALA A 64 -35.47 2.19 10.05
C ALA A 64 -34.76 1.62 8.81
N PHE A 65 -33.75 0.74 9.00
CA PHE A 65 -32.88 0.23 7.94
C PHE A 65 -33.20 -1.23 7.61
N ALA A 66 -33.24 -1.56 6.32
CA ALA A 66 -33.31 -2.96 5.90
C ALA A 66 -31.90 -3.55 5.90
N ARG A 67 -31.68 -4.64 6.64
CA ARG A 67 -30.40 -5.36 6.65
C ARG A 67 -30.41 -6.45 5.60
N HIS A 68 -29.50 -6.36 4.65
CA HIS A 68 -29.30 -7.39 3.63
C HIS A 68 -28.01 -8.14 3.90
N LYS A 69 -28.05 -9.47 3.76
CA LYS A 69 -26.86 -10.31 3.77
C LYS A 69 -26.14 -10.14 2.44
N VAL A 70 -24.84 -9.89 2.50
CA VAL A 70 -24.02 -9.60 1.31
C VAL A 70 -22.72 -10.39 1.37
N ILE A 71 -22.37 -11.01 0.25
CA ILE A 71 -21.06 -11.60 0.03
C ILE A 71 -20.37 -10.75 -1.03
N PHE A 72 -19.27 -10.11 -0.67
CA PHE A 72 -18.56 -9.21 -1.58
C PHE A 72 -17.09 -9.57 -1.71
N ARG A 73 -16.53 -9.26 -2.88
CA ARG A 73 -15.13 -9.48 -3.20
C ARG A 73 -14.36 -8.19 -3.10
N ALA A 74 -13.32 -8.18 -2.27
CA ALA A 74 -12.49 -7.02 -2.02
C ALA A 74 -11.02 -7.29 -2.33
N LEU A 75 -10.34 -6.28 -2.88
CA LEU A 75 -8.88 -6.24 -2.96
C LEU A 75 -8.32 -5.80 -1.62
N ILE A 76 -7.56 -6.68 -1.00
CA ILE A 76 -6.92 -6.44 0.29
C ILE A 76 -5.41 -6.38 0.10
N PHE A 77 -4.78 -5.37 0.69
CA PHE A 77 -3.34 -5.27 0.82
C PHE A 77 -2.90 -5.62 2.24
N LYS A 78 -2.15 -6.71 2.35
CA LYS A 78 -1.60 -7.22 3.62
C LYS A 78 -0.09 -7.41 3.49
N PRO A 79 0.73 -6.57 4.12
CA PRO A 79 2.18 -6.77 4.18
C PRO A 79 2.52 -7.89 5.17
N HIS A 80 3.44 -8.77 4.79
CA HIS A 80 3.94 -9.84 5.64
C HIS A 80 5.32 -9.51 6.22
N LEU A 81 5.62 -10.08 7.39
CA LEU A 81 6.94 -9.97 7.98
C LEU A 81 7.98 -10.62 7.06
N GLN A 82 9.13 -9.97 6.87
CA GLN A 82 10.24 -10.39 6.00
C GLN A 82 9.91 -10.43 4.50
N GLU A 83 8.75 -9.94 4.09
CA GLU A 83 8.39 -9.81 2.67
C GLU A 83 9.34 -8.84 1.96
N VAL A 84 9.81 -9.23 0.78
CA VAL A 84 10.56 -8.33 -0.12
C VAL A 84 9.56 -7.63 -1.03
N ILE A 85 9.62 -6.31 -1.07
CA ILE A 85 8.70 -5.45 -1.80
C ILE A 85 9.49 -4.41 -2.60
N GLU A 86 8.93 -4.00 -3.71
CA GLU A 86 9.42 -2.87 -4.49
C GLU A 86 8.45 -1.71 -4.35
N GLY A 87 8.98 -0.50 -4.37
CA GLY A 87 8.18 0.70 -4.18
C GLY A 87 8.94 1.95 -4.58
N ASP A 88 8.18 3.03 -4.73
CA ASP A 88 8.71 4.33 -5.15
C ASP A 88 8.97 5.20 -3.92
N VAL A 89 10.12 5.87 -3.91
CA VAL A 89 10.40 6.86 -2.87
C VAL A 89 9.49 8.07 -3.05
N VAL A 90 8.63 8.33 -2.07
CA VAL A 90 7.68 9.45 -2.09
C VAL A 90 8.28 10.68 -1.45
N ASP A 91 9.01 10.48 -0.35
CA ASP A 91 9.57 11.57 0.44
C ASP A 91 10.83 11.12 1.17
N ILE A 92 11.73 12.06 1.38
CA ILE A 92 13.04 11.84 2.00
C ILE A 92 13.22 12.90 3.09
N THR A 93 13.56 12.45 4.29
CA THR A 93 13.84 13.33 5.42
C THR A 93 15.23 13.03 6.00
N ASN A 94 15.70 13.91 6.89
CA ASN A 94 16.96 13.72 7.61
C ASN A 94 16.99 12.47 8.52
N PHE A 95 15.84 11.89 8.86
CA PHE A 95 15.74 10.71 9.72
C PHE A 95 15.36 9.42 8.95
N GLY A 96 14.97 9.52 7.68
CA GLY A 96 14.61 8.34 6.90
C GLY A 96 13.95 8.64 5.56
N VAL A 97 13.36 7.60 4.98
CA VAL A 97 12.77 7.62 3.64
C VAL A 97 11.39 7.00 3.70
N PHE A 98 10.43 7.64 3.05
CA PHE A 98 9.07 7.17 2.88
C PHE A 98 8.90 6.56 1.49
N ILE A 99 8.37 5.35 1.45
CA ILE A 99 8.28 4.54 0.23
C ILE A 99 6.82 4.14 0.04
N ASN A 100 6.26 4.42 -1.13
CA ASN A 100 4.95 3.91 -1.51
C ASN A 100 5.07 2.43 -1.87
N ILE A 101 4.29 1.59 -1.19
CA ILE A 101 4.30 0.14 -1.38
C ILE A 101 2.94 -0.37 -1.91
N GLY A 102 2.20 0.50 -2.61
CA GLY A 102 1.01 0.16 -3.42
C GLY A 102 -0.31 0.69 -2.85
N GLY A 103 -0.48 0.69 -1.53
CA GLY A 103 -1.64 1.29 -0.87
C GLY A 103 -1.34 1.91 0.49
N LEU A 104 -0.09 1.82 0.92
CA LEU A 104 0.40 2.31 2.20
C LEU A 104 1.79 2.88 2.02
N THR A 105 2.21 3.67 3.00
CA THR A 105 3.56 4.21 3.06
C THR A 105 4.39 3.38 4.03
N GLY A 106 5.47 2.78 3.53
CA GLY A 106 6.53 2.19 4.33
C GLY A 106 7.57 3.24 4.72
N PHE A 107 8.24 3.01 5.85
CA PHE A 107 9.28 3.89 6.36
C PHE A 107 10.59 3.12 6.54
N VAL A 108 11.68 3.63 5.95
CA VAL A 108 13.04 3.15 6.18
C VAL A 108 13.79 4.19 7.01
N HIS A 109 14.22 3.80 8.20
CA HIS A 109 15.07 4.66 9.03
C HIS A 109 16.44 4.87 8.36
N ILE A 110 17.06 6.05 8.53
CA ILE A 110 18.33 6.39 7.86
C ILE A 110 19.44 5.34 8.07
N SER A 111 19.54 4.75 9.26
CA SER A 111 20.51 3.69 9.58
C SER A 111 20.27 2.33 8.90
N GLN A 112 19.12 2.18 8.24
CA GLN A 112 18.67 0.98 7.53
C GLN A 112 18.68 1.14 6.01
N ILE A 113 19.17 2.27 5.49
CA ILE A 113 19.25 2.56 4.05
C ILE A 113 20.52 1.96 3.45
N LEU A 114 21.69 2.39 3.94
CA LEU A 114 23.00 2.01 3.41
C LEU A 114 23.97 1.67 4.56
N ASN A 115 24.96 0.83 4.28
CA ASN A 115 26.12 0.60 5.15
C ASN A 115 27.16 1.73 5.02
N ASP A 116 26.73 2.99 5.04
CA ASP A 116 27.59 4.14 4.78
C ASP A 116 27.18 5.34 5.65
N TYR A 117 28.07 6.34 5.73
CA TYR A 117 27.74 7.66 6.25
C TYR A 117 26.87 8.39 5.23
N ILE A 118 25.64 8.68 5.61
CA ILE A 118 24.66 9.31 4.73
C ILE A 118 24.65 10.82 5.00
N ALA A 119 24.88 11.61 3.96
CA ALA A 119 24.63 13.04 3.94
C ALA A 119 23.25 13.31 3.35
N TYR A 120 22.46 14.14 4.03
CA TYR A 120 21.15 14.58 3.57
C TYR A 120 21.25 16.01 3.04
N ASP A 121 20.83 16.22 1.80
CA ASP A 121 20.68 17.54 1.20
C ASP A 121 19.21 17.95 1.20
N ASP A 122 18.87 18.88 2.10
CA ASP A 122 17.51 19.36 2.32
C ASP A 122 16.94 20.13 1.13
N LYS A 123 17.80 20.75 0.29
CA LYS A 123 17.33 21.56 -0.84
C LYS A 123 16.84 20.71 -2.01
N HIS A 124 17.37 19.49 -2.13
CA HIS A 124 17.08 18.61 -3.26
C HIS A 124 16.31 17.37 -2.85
N GLY A 125 16.15 17.10 -1.55
CA GLY A 125 15.48 15.88 -1.07
C GLY A 125 16.28 14.65 -1.47
N VAL A 126 17.61 14.69 -1.31
CA VAL A 126 18.53 13.65 -1.77
C VAL A 126 19.37 13.13 -0.60
N LEU A 127 19.55 11.82 -0.54
CA LEU A 127 20.50 11.15 0.36
C LEU A 127 21.69 10.65 -0.44
N THR A 128 22.89 10.99 0.02
CA THR A 128 24.15 10.57 -0.63
C THR A 128 25.03 9.83 0.37
N GLY A 129 25.50 8.64 -0.01
CA GLY A 129 26.53 7.91 0.74
C GLY A 129 27.92 8.52 0.52
N GLN A 130 28.61 8.93 1.57
CA GLN A 130 29.89 9.62 1.47
C GLN A 130 31.03 8.72 0.95
N LYS A 131 31.03 7.43 1.27
CA LYS A 131 32.11 6.50 0.84
C LYS A 131 31.78 5.81 -0.48
N THR A 132 30.51 5.48 -0.66
CA THR A 132 30.02 4.72 -1.83
C THR A 132 29.61 5.61 -2.99
N GLY A 133 29.35 6.90 -2.75
CA GLY A 133 28.80 7.81 -3.76
C GLY A 133 27.37 7.46 -4.20
N ARG A 134 26.71 6.52 -3.52
CA ARG A 134 25.35 6.07 -3.85
C ARG A 134 24.34 7.16 -3.52
N VAL A 135 23.51 7.51 -4.50
CA VAL A 135 22.52 8.58 -4.41
C VAL A 135 21.11 8.00 -4.44
N LEU A 136 20.26 8.47 -3.53
CA LEU A 136 18.83 8.17 -3.45
C LEU A 136 18.04 9.47 -3.47
N ALA A 137 17.12 9.60 -4.43
CA ALA A 137 16.27 10.76 -4.64
C ALA A 137 14.79 10.39 -4.59
N ILE A 138 13.94 11.41 -4.47
CA ILE A 138 12.48 11.25 -4.58
C ILE A 138 12.13 10.75 -6.00
N GLY A 139 11.26 9.76 -6.09
CA GLY A 139 10.87 9.10 -7.34
C GLY A 139 11.72 7.89 -7.73
N ASP A 140 12.80 7.60 -7.00
CA ASP A 140 13.58 6.39 -7.23
C ASP A 140 12.81 5.14 -6.84
N VAL A 141 12.97 4.07 -7.64
CA VAL A 141 12.41 2.76 -7.34
C VAL A 141 13.41 1.98 -6.47
N VAL A 142 12.93 1.48 -5.34
CA VAL A 142 13.73 0.75 -4.35
C VAL A 142 13.12 -0.60 -4.03
N ARG A 143 14.00 -1.58 -3.80
CA ARG A 143 13.63 -2.89 -3.26
C ARG A 143 13.97 -2.94 -1.78
N CYS A 144 12.98 -3.26 -0.96
CA CYS A 144 13.04 -3.24 0.49
C CYS A 144 12.53 -4.55 1.08
N ARG A 145 12.87 -4.81 2.34
CA ARG A 145 12.27 -5.89 3.13
C ARG A 145 11.46 -5.34 4.29
N VAL A 146 10.29 -5.93 4.53
CA VAL A 146 9.45 -5.62 5.69
C VAL A 146 10.08 -6.18 6.97
N VAL A 147 10.37 -5.31 7.92
CA VAL A 147 10.97 -5.66 9.22
C VAL A 147 9.91 -5.74 10.30
N SER A 148 8.93 -4.83 10.29
CA SER A 148 7.83 -4.86 11.23
C SER A 148 6.58 -4.22 10.64
N VAL A 149 5.41 -4.74 11.04
CA VAL A 149 4.10 -4.21 10.70
C VAL A 149 3.38 -3.91 12.00
N SER A 150 3.07 -2.64 12.24
CA SER A 150 2.35 -2.19 13.42
C SER A 150 0.93 -1.80 13.03
N ILE A 151 -0.03 -2.66 13.40
CA ILE A 151 -1.46 -2.42 13.17
C ILE A 151 -2.04 -1.74 14.42
N PRO A 152 -2.53 -0.50 14.31
CA PRO A 152 -3.13 0.19 15.43
C PRO A 152 -4.50 -0.43 15.75
N LYS A 153 -4.74 -0.73 17.03
CA LYS A 153 -6.01 -1.35 17.50
C LYS A 153 -7.21 -0.39 17.49
N ARG A 154 -6.97 0.92 17.40
CA ARG A 154 -7.98 2.00 17.37
C ARG A 154 -7.39 3.17 16.59
N GLY A 155 -8.19 3.78 15.71
CA GLY A 155 -7.81 4.74 14.66
C GLY A 155 -7.20 6.08 15.08
N VAL A 156 -6.25 6.08 16.03
CA VAL A 156 -5.50 7.28 16.43
C VAL A 156 -4.21 7.44 15.61
N HIS A 157 -3.71 6.34 15.03
CA HIS A 157 -2.50 6.38 14.19
C HIS A 157 -2.69 5.58 12.90
N PRO A 158 -2.04 5.99 11.80
CA PRO A 158 -1.99 5.18 10.58
C PRO A 158 -1.12 3.93 10.81
N MET A 159 -1.40 2.85 10.09
CA MET A 159 -0.57 1.65 10.12
C MET A 159 0.87 1.99 9.73
N ARG A 160 1.83 1.57 10.56
CA ARG A 160 3.26 1.84 10.32
C ARG A 160 3.94 0.55 9.86
N ILE A 161 4.68 0.66 8.78
CA ILE A 161 5.44 -0.45 8.21
C ILE A 161 6.90 -0.04 8.20
N ALA A 162 7.72 -0.72 9.00
CA ALA A 162 9.16 -0.48 9.02
C ALA A 162 9.83 -1.37 7.97
N LEU A 163 10.66 -0.76 7.15
CA LEU A 163 11.36 -1.38 6.04
C LEU A 163 12.89 -1.28 6.25
N THR A 164 13.65 -2.17 5.60
CA THR A 164 15.11 -2.11 5.53
C THR A 164 15.60 -2.33 4.11
N MET A 165 16.71 -1.65 3.76
CA MET A 165 17.45 -1.82 2.51
C MET A 165 18.89 -2.31 2.74
N ARG A 166 19.30 -2.49 4.00
CA ARG A 166 20.71 -2.72 4.36
C ARG A 166 21.21 -4.15 4.09
N GLN A 167 20.33 -5.04 3.66
CA GLN A 167 20.64 -6.46 3.42
C GLN A 167 21.09 -6.66 1.95
N PRO A 168 21.82 -7.76 1.64
CA PRO A 168 22.20 -8.07 0.28
C PRO A 168 20.99 -8.11 -0.67
N TYR A 169 21.17 -7.63 -1.89
CA TYR A 169 20.16 -7.56 -2.96
C TYR A 169 18.97 -6.62 -2.69
N LEU A 170 19.09 -5.70 -1.73
CA LEU A 170 18.13 -4.64 -1.44
C LEU A 170 18.75 -3.25 -1.68
N GLY A 171 17.89 -2.24 -1.77
CA GLY A 171 18.26 -0.86 -2.07
C GLY A 171 17.66 -0.37 -3.38
N LYS A 172 18.21 0.73 -3.92
CA LYS A 172 17.83 1.23 -5.24
C LYS A 172 18.11 0.17 -6.31
N ILE A 173 17.22 0.03 -7.27
CA ILE A 173 17.36 -0.97 -8.34
C ILE A 173 18.70 -0.82 -9.07
N ASP A 174 19.16 0.41 -9.28
CA ASP A 174 20.45 0.70 -9.91
C ASP A 174 21.63 0.11 -9.12
N TRP A 175 21.62 0.23 -7.78
CA TRP A 175 22.68 -0.33 -6.93
C TRP A 175 22.69 -1.85 -6.98
N ILE A 176 21.50 -2.47 -7.06
CA ILE A 176 21.36 -3.93 -7.14
C ILE A 176 21.92 -4.43 -8.48
N LEU A 177 21.65 -3.72 -9.57
CA LEU A 177 22.17 -4.06 -10.90
C LEU A 177 23.70 -3.95 -10.96
N GLU A 178 24.26 -2.89 -10.38
CA GLU A 178 25.71 -2.71 -10.20
C GLU A 178 26.33 -3.86 -9.39
N ASP A 179 25.71 -4.24 -8.26
CA ASP A 179 26.19 -5.31 -7.39
C ASP A 179 26.17 -6.69 -8.06
N ILE A 180 25.26 -6.91 -9.02
CA ILE A 180 25.13 -8.16 -9.79
C ILE A 180 26.03 -8.15 -11.05
N GLY A 181 26.59 -6.99 -11.43
CA GLY A 181 27.45 -6.85 -12.61
C GLY A 181 26.69 -6.80 -13.95
N LEU A 182 25.38 -6.59 -13.92
CA LEU A 182 24.56 -6.37 -15.11
C LEU A 182 24.46 -4.86 -15.36
N LYS A 183 25.10 -4.37 -16.43
CA LYS A 183 24.86 -3.00 -16.90
C LYS A 183 23.44 -2.92 -17.46
N LYS A 184 22.70 -1.85 -17.13
CA LYS A 184 21.44 -1.50 -17.81
C LYS A 184 21.67 -1.56 -19.32
N GLU A 185 20.89 -2.36 -20.03
CA GLU A 185 20.67 -2.13 -21.45
C GLU A 185 20.01 -0.75 -21.54
N GLU A 186 20.77 0.26 -21.95
CA GLU A 186 20.22 1.54 -22.33
C GLU A 186 19.20 1.26 -23.44
N LYS A 187 17.92 1.58 -23.18
CA LYS A 187 16.94 1.69 -24.25
C LYS A 187 17.39 2.83 -25.15
N ASP A 188 18.07 2.48 -26.24
CA ASP A 188 18.17 3.28 -27.44
C ASP A 188 16.75 3.45 -28.04
N GLU A 189 16.00 4.43 -27.52
CA GLU A 189 14.96 5.12 -28.29
C GLU A 189 15.55 6.46 -28.76
N LYS A 190 16.61 6.37 -29.57
CA LYS A 190 17.00 7.42 -30.52
C LYS A 190 17.14 6.76 -31.89
N GLY A 191 16.04 6.70 -32.64
CA GLY A 191 16.14 6.17 -33.99
C GLY A 191 14.87 5.98 -34.81
N GLU A 192 13.85 6.82 -34.69
CA GLU A 192 12.93 7.05 -35.83
C GLU A 192 12.59 8.54 -35.91
N GLY A 193 13.56 9.30 -36.43
CA GLY A 193 13.25 10.46 -37.23
C GLY A 193 13.32 10.04 -38.70
N MET A 194 12.18 10.04 -39.38
CA MET A 194 12.09 10.38 -40.80
C MET A 194 10.67 10.87 -41.12
#